data_AF-A0A443QCR2-F1
#
_entry.id   AF-A0A443QCR2-F1
#
_cell.length_a   1.000
_cell.length_b   1.000
_cell.length_c   1.000
_cell.angle_alpha   90.00
_cell.angle_beta   90.00
_cell.angle_gamma   90.00
#
_symmetry.space_group_name_H-M   'P 1'
#
loop_
_entity.id
_entity.type
_entity.pdbx_description
1 polymer ?
#
loop_
_entity_poly.entity_id
_entity_poly.type
_entity_poly.pdbx_seq_one_letter_code
_entity_poly.pdbx_strand_id
1 'polypeptide(L)'
;MGGGPWSSLGLLLTYYYFIKIFGPKLMKNRKPFDLRWLMIIYNFSMVILSAWMFTQGCQLLNYGLDAWECQVIDYTLTTSQTMQLIQIGWIFFISKLIELLDTIFFVLRKKSEQVTNLHVIHHTVVPIAVWFGLKFAPGGYNTFFPFLNSFVHIIMYFYYGLAAFGPK
;
A
#
# COMPACT_ATOMS: atom_id res chain seq x y z
N MET A 1 -11.60 -6.27 -13.10
CA MET A 1 -11.54 -7.31 -12.07
C MET A 1 -12.70 -8.29 -12.19
N GLY A 2 -12.47 -9.49 -12.71
CA GLY A 2 -13.43 -10.59 -12.60
C GLY A 2 -13.28 -11.26 -11.23
N GLY A 3 -14.38 -11.56 -10.54
CA GLY A 3 -14.37 -12.20 -9.22
C GLY A 3 -14.67 -11.27 -8.03
N GLY A 4 -14.91 -11.89 -6.87
CA GLY A 4 -15.15 -11.21 -5.59
C GLY A 4 -13.87 -10.94 -4.78
N PRO A 5 -13.97 -10.36 -3.58
CA PRO A 5 -12.81 -9.98 -2.76
C PRO A 5 -12.12 -11.18 -2.08
N TRP A 6 -12.53 -12.41 -2.40
CA TRP A 6 -12.18 -13.63 -1.67
C TRP A 6 -10.68 -13.89 -1.59
N SER A 7 -9.95 -13.67 -2.69
CA SER A 7 -8.49 -13.86 -2.71
C SER A 7 -7.79 -12.86 -1.78
N SER A 8 -8.23 -11.61 -1.78
CA SER A 8 -7.69 -10.56 -0.91
C SER A 8 -8.04 -10.81 0.56
N LEU A 9 -9.26 -11.25 0.84
CA LEU A 9 -9.67 -11.63 2.20
C LEU A 9 -8.87 -12.83 2.72
N GLY A 10 -8.68 -13.87 1.90
CA GLY A 10 -7.87 -15.03 2.26
C GLY A 10 -6.41 -14.65 2.55
N LEU A 11 -5.82 -13.76 1.75
CA LEU A 11 -4.48 -13.23 1.98
C LEU A 11 -4.41 -12.45 3.31
N LEU A 12 -5.38 -11.57 3.58
CA LEU A 12 -5.41 -10.75 4.80
C LEU A 12 -5.63 -11.59 6.07
N LEU A 13 -6.48 -12.62 6.00
CA LEU A 13 -6.65 -13.57 7.09
C LEU A 13 -5.36 -14.34 7.38
N THR A 14 -4.66 -14.77 6.32
CA THR A 14 -3.36 -15.44 6.44
C THR A 14 -2.30 -14.51 7.02
N TYR A 15 -2.26 -13.26 6.57
CA TYR A 15 -1.40 -12.20 7.11
C TYR A 15 -1.66 -11.95 8.61
N TYR A 16 -2.93 -11.80 8.99
CA TYR A 16 -3.32 -11.57 10.39
C TYR A 16 -2.92 -12.75 11.29
N TYR A 17 -3.18 -13.98 10.83
CA TYR A 17 -2.74 -15.20 11.50
C TYR A 17 -1.22 -15.27 11.65
N PHE A 18 -0.49 -14.91 10.59
CA PHE A 18 0.97 -14.86 10.61
C PHE A 18 1.48 -13.88 11.67
N ILE A 19 0.94 -12.67 11.74
CA ILE A 19 1.46 -11.63 12.64
C ILE A 19 1.12 -11.89 14.10
N LYS A 20 -0.10 -12.35 14.40
CA LYS A 20 -0.55 -12.50 15.78
C LYS A 20 -0.17 -13.84 16.39
N ILE A 21 -0.07 -14.91 15.59
CA ILE A 21 0.07 -16.28 16.11
C ILE A 21 1.35 -16.93 15.59
N PHE A 22 1.45 -17.17 14.29
CA PHE A 22 2.49 -18.04 13.75
C PHE A 22 3.89 -17.42 13.80
N GLY A 23 4.04 -16.18 13.36
CA GLY A 23 5.31 -15.44 13.34
C GLY A 23 5.92 -15.26 14.73
N PRO A 24 5.18 -14.75 15.75
CA PRO A 24 5.69 -14.67 17.12
C PRO A 24 6.07 -16.03 17.69
N LYS A 25 5.28 -17.08 17.43
CA LYS A 25 5.57 -18.45 17.87
C LYS A 25 6.86 -19.00 17.22
N LEU A 26 7.04 -18.77 15.91
CA LEU A 26 8.24 -19.14 15.16
C LEU A 26 9.48 -18.41 15.68
N MET A 27 9.34 -17.13 16.00
CA MET A 27 10.44 -16.28 16.45
C MET A 27 10.78 -16.44 17.94
N LYS A 28 9.90 -17.05 18.77
CA LYS A 28 10.10 -17.17 20.23
C LYS A 28 11.52 -17.63 20.60
N ASN A 29 11.98 -18.72 19.99
CA ASN A 29 13.28 -19.34 20.28
C ASN A 29 14.39 -19.00 19.25
N ARG A 30 14.15 -18.03 18.36
CA ARG A 30 15.11 -17.63 17.32
C ARG A 30 15.70 -16.25 17.60
N LYS A 31 16.92 -15.99 17.14
CA LYS A 31 17.49 -14.63 17.13
C LYS A 31 16.77 -13.79 16.05
N PRO A 32 16.68 -12.46 16.21
CA PRO A 32 16.11 -11.60 15.17
C PRO A 32 16.91 -11.72 13.88
N PHE A 33 16.22 -11.78 12.75
CA PHE A 33 16.88 -11.87 11.44
C PHE A 33 17.52 -10.52 11.06
N ASP A 34 18.72 -10.56 10.48
CA ASP A 34 19.31 -9.40 9.81
C ASP A 34 18.73 -9.29 8.39
N LEU A 35 17.71 -8.46 8.25
CA LEU A 35 17.03 -8.17 6.99
C LEU A 35 17.40 -6.80 6.43
N ARG A 36 18.51 -6.19 6.90
CA ARG A 36 18.87 -4.80 6.59
C ARG A 36 18.87 -4.50 5.09
N TRP A 37 19.64 -5.25 4.30
CA TRP A 37 19.73 -5.03 2.86
C TRP A 37 18.40 -5.28 2.15
N LEU A 38 17.65 -6.28 2.59
CA LEU A 38 16.32 -6.57 2.04
C LEU A 38 15.37 -5.39 2.28
N MET A 39 15.34 -4.82 3.48
CA MET A 39 14.51 -3.64 3.80
C MET A 39 14.97 -2.41 3.04
N ILE A 40 16.27 -2.19 2.86
CA ILE A 40 16.79 -1.07 2.06
C ILE A 40 16.25 -1.17 0.62
N ILE A 41 16.44 -2.31 -0.03
CA ILE A 41 15.96 -2.55 -1.41
C ILE A 41 14.44 -2.39 -1.49
N TYR A 42 13.71 -2.98 -0.54
CA TYR A 42 12.26 -2.90 -0.44
C TYR A 42 11.78 -1.45 -0.32
N ASN A 43 12.30 -0.69 0.65
CA ASN A 43 11.88 0.68 0.91
C ASN A 43 12.17 1.58 -0.30
N PHE A 44 13.35 1.49 -0.92
CA PHE A 44 13.66 2.26 -2.12
C PHE A 44 12.81 1.87 -3.33
N SER A 45 12.47 0.58 -3.47
CA SER A 45 11.55 0.11 -4.51
C SER A 45 10.14 0.69 -4.30
N MET A 46 9.67 0.78 -3.04
CA MET A 46 8.40 1.41 -2.69
C MET A 46 8.42 2.93 -2.92
N VAL A 47 9.55 3.60 -2.70
CA VAL A 47 9.73 5.02 -3.07
C VAL A 47 9.57 5.21 -4.57
N ILE A 48 10.26 4.40 -5.38
CA ILE A 48 10.18 4.47 -6.86
C ILE A 48 8.74 4.24 -7.33
N LEU A 49 8.08 3.21 -6.82
CA LEU A 49 6.70 2.89 -7.17
C LEU A 49 5.75 4.04 -6.80
N SER A 50 5.89 4.59 -5.60
CA SER A 50 5.03 5.69 -5.11
C SER A 50 5.28 6.98 -5.87
N ALA A 51 6.53 7.28 -6.22
CA ALA A 51 6.89 8.43 -7.06
C ALA A 51 6.33 8.29 -8.47
N TRP A 52 6.41 7.11 -9.06
CA TRP A 52 5.79 6.84 -10.36
C TRP A 52 4.27 7.04 -10.32
N MET A 53 3.56 6.47 -9.34
CA MET A 53 2.11 6.67 -9.20
C MET A 53 1.74 8.14 -8.99
N PHE A 54 2.50 8.86 -8.16
CA PHE A 54 2.26 10.28 -7.91
C PHE A 54 2.46 11.14 -9.17
N THR A 55 3.55 10.92 -9.92
CA THR A 55 3.81 11.66 -11.16
C THR A 55 2.74 11.41 -12.22
N GLN A 56 2.27 10.18 -12.36
CA GLN A 56 1.14 9.86 -13.24
C GLN A 56 -0.15 10.55 -12.76
N GLY A 57 -0.41 10.56 -11.45
CA GLY A 57 -1.55 11.29 -10.88
C GLY A 57 -1.48 12.79 -11.14
N CYS A 58 -0.31 13.42 -11.05
CA CYS A 58 -0.15 14.84 -11.39
C CYS A 58 -0.53 15.14 -12.85
N GLN A 59 -0.15 14.27 -13.78
CA GLN A 59 -0.46 14.43 -15.20
C GLN A 59 -1.93 14.18 -15.51
N LEU A 60 -2.53 13.15 -14.88
CA LEU A 60 -3.88 12.68 -15.20
C LEU A 60 -4.99 13.39 -14.43
N LEU A 61 -4.68 14.03 -13.29
CA LEU A 61 -5.65 14.70 -12.43
C LEU A 61 -5.43 16.23 -12.35
N ASN A 62 -4.66 16.78 -13.29
CA ASN A 62 -4.28 18.19 -13.32
C ASN A 62 -3.73 18.67 -11.95
N TYR A 63 -2.68 17.98 -11.46
CA TYR A 63 -2.08 18.20 -10.14
C TYR A 63 -3.04 18.02 -8.96
N GLY A 64 -4.13 17.27 -9.16
CA GLY A 64 -5.17 17.01 -8.17
C GLY A 64 -6.32 18.02 -8.19
N LEU A 65 -6.32 19.01 -9.09
CA LEU A 65 -7.40 19.99 -9.20
C LEU A 65 -8.71 19.34 -9.65
N ASP A 66 -8.66 18.35 -10.54
CA ASP A 66 -9.86 17.68 -11.06
C ASP A 66 -10.65 16.97 -9.96
N ALA A 67 -9.98 16.57 -8.88
CA ALA A 67 -10.63 15.96 -7.73
C ALA A 67 -11.46 16.94 -6.88
N TRP A 68 -11.18 18.25 -6.97
CA TRP A 68 -11.89 19.28 -6.20
C TRP A 68 -13.20 19.69 -6.86
N GLU A 69 -13.39 19.37 -8.14
CA GLU A 69 -14.58 19.73 -8.91
C GLU A 69 -15.79 18.81 -8.66
N CYS A 70 -15.78 18.00 -7.57
CA CYS A 70 -16.84 17.02 -7.26
C CYS A 70 -17.26 16.17 -8.46
N GLN A 71 -16.31 15.83 -9.33
CA GLN A 71 -16.61 15.10 -10.56
C GLN A 71 -17.12 13.69 -10.22
N VAL A 72 -18.31 13.40 -10.74
CA VAL A 72 -18.94 12.08 -10.65
C VAL A 72 -18.29 11.12 -11.64
N ILE A 73 -18.38 9.83 -11.33
CA ILE A 73 -17.80 8.79 -12.18
C ILE A 73 -18.73 8.53 -13.34
N ASP A 74 -18.24 8.76 -14.56
CA ASP A 74 -18.91 8.30 -15.77
C ASP A 74 -18.44 6.89 -16.12
N TYR A 75 -19.30 5.91 -15.85
CA TYR A 75 -19.04 4.49 -16.11
C TYR A 75 -19.07 4.12 -17.61
N THR A 76 -19.56 5.02 -18.46
CA THR A 76 -19.64 4.81 -19.92
C THR A 76 -18.41 5.35 -20.64
N LEU A 77 -17.63 6.19 -19.97
CA LEU A 77 -16.48 6.88 -20.54
C LEU A 77 -15.24 5.96 -20.57
N THR A 78 -14.89 5.46 -21.75
CA THR A 78 -13.72 4.61 -21.99
C THR A 78 -12.55 5.37 -22.62
N THR A 79 -12.37 6.64 -22.24
CA THR A 79 -11.25 7.44 -22.71
C THR A 79 -9.91 6.85 -22.25
N SER A 80 -8.84 7.12 -23.03
CA SER A 80 -7.48 6.67 -22.69
C SER A 80 -7.08 7.09 -21.27
N GLN A 81 -7.42 8.32 -20.87
CA GLN A 81 -7.15 8.85 -19.53
C GLN A 81 -7.86 8.05 -18.42
N THR A 82 -9.16 7.78 -18.56
CA THR A 82 -9.91 6.98 -17.57
C THR A 82 -9.33 5.57 -17.45
N MET A 83 -8.98 4.94 -18.57
CA MET A 83 -8.39 3.60 -18.55
C MET A 83 -7.01 3.58 -17.88
N GLN A 84 -6.17 4.58 -18.12
CA GLN A 84 -4.88 4.74 -17.44
C GLN A 84 -5.05 4.94 -15.94
N LEU A 85 -6.02 5.76 -15.52
CA LEU A 85 -6.32 6.00 -14.12
C LEU A 85 -6.77 4.71 -13.40
N ILE A 86 -7.60 3.89 -14.04
CA ILE A 86 -8.01 2.58 -13.53
C ILE A 86 -6.80 1.64 -13.40
N GLN A 87 -5.89 1.63 -14.38
CA GLN A 87 -4.66 0.83 -14.33
C GLN A 87 -3.75 1.25 -13.18
N ILE A 88 -3.56 2.56 -12.97
CA ILE A 88 -2.79 3.09 -11.83
C ILE A 88 -3.48 2.74 -10.52
N GLY A 89 -4.81 2.85 -10.44
CA GLY A 89 -5.58 2.42 -9.28
C GLY A 89 -5.36 0.94 -8.97
N TRP A 90 -5.25 0.08 -9.98
CA TRP A 90 -4.90 -1.33 -9.78
C TRP A 90 -3.50 -1.53 -9.24
N ILE A 91 -2.52 -0.79 -9.76
CA ILE A 91 -1.15 -0.81 -9.24
C ILE A 91 -1.11 -0.33 -7.78
N PHE A 92 -1.87 0.71 -7.44
CA PHE A 92 -2.03 1.20 -6.08
C PHE A 92 -2.65 0.13 -5.17
N PHE A 93 -3.67 -0.59 -5.62
CA PHE A 93 -4.22 -1.71 -4.87
C PHE A 93 -3.16 -2.79 -4.60
N ILE A 94 -2.39 -3.19 -5.61
CA ILE A 94 -1.30 -4.14 -5.46
C ILE A 94 -0.23 -3.62 -4.49
N SER A 95 0.10 -2.32 -4.54
CA SER A 95 1.06 -1.72 -3.62
C SER A 95 0.59 -1.94 -2.17
N LYS A 96 -0.68 -1.73 -1.85
CA LYS A 96 -1.22 -1.97 -0.48
C LYS A 96 -1.11 -3.41 -0.01
N LEU A 97 -1.13 -4.39 -0.93
CA LEU A 97 -0.85 -5.78 -0.58
C LEU A 97 0.65 -6.02 -0.31
N ILE A 98 1.54 -5.33 -1.04
CA ILE A 98 3.00 -5.37 -0.83
C ILE A 98 3.39 -4.71 0.50
N GLU A 99 2.66 -3.67 0.94
CA GLU A 99 2.87 -2.99 2.23
C GLU A 99 2.64 -3.91 3.44
N LEU A 100 1.93 -5.03 3.27
CA LEU A 100 1.82 -6.06 4.31
C LEU A 100 3.18 -6.65 4.72
N LEU A 101 4.19 -6.56 3.85
CA LEU A 101 5.55 -7.01 4.15
C LEU A 101 6.21 -6.18 5.27
N ASP A 102 5.81 -4.92 5.48
CA ASP A 102 6.34 -4.07 6.56
C ASP A 102 6.17 -4.73 7.92
N THR A 103 4.95 -5.19 8.20
CA THR A 103 4.64 -5.84 9.47
C THR A 103 5.31 -7.21 9.58
N ILE A 104 5.50 -7.91 8.46
CA ILE A 104 6.25 -9.17 8.44
C ILE A 104 7.71 -8.92 8.82
N PHE A 105 8.35 -7.86 8.30
CA PHE A 105 9.70 -7.47 8.68
C PHE A 105 9.79 -7.13 10.17
N PHE A 106 8.81 -6.44 10.75
CA PHE A 106 8.77 -6.16 12.20
C PHE A 106 8.74 -7.44 13.03
N VAL A 107 7.91 -8.42 12.66
CA VAL A 107 7.81 -9.70 13.36
C VAL A 107 9.12 -10.49 13.25
N LEU A 108 9.72 -10.58 12.05
CA LEU A 108 10.98 -11.32 11.83
C LEU A 108 12.19 -10.66 12.50
N ARG A 109 12.15 -9.34 12.72
CA ARG A 109 13.19 -8.60 13.45
C ARG A 109 12.95 -8.53 14.96
N LYS A 110 11.88 -9.15 15.47
CA LYS A 110 11.43 -9.04 16.87
C LYS A 110 11.19 -7.60 17.32
N LYS A 111 10.69 -6.76 16.42
CA LYS A 111 10.31 -5.37 16.66
C LYS A 111 8.81 -5.26 16.94
N SER A 112 8.34 -6.02 17.94
CA SER A 112 6.91 -6.10 18.27
C SER A 112 6.31 -4.77 18.72
N GLU A 113 7.13 -3.84 19.22
CA GLU A 113 6.73 -2.48 19.55
C GLU A 113 6.21 -1.68 18.34
N GLN A 114 6.68 -2.02 17.13
CA GLN A 114 6.23 -1.39 15.88
C GLN A 114 4.91 -1.99 15.37
N VAL A 115 4.55 -3.20 15.84
CA VAL A 115 3.29 -3.89 15.49
C VAL A 115 2.16 -3.39 16.38
N THR A 116 1.85 -2.10 16.25
CA THR A 116 0.76 -1.46 17.00
C THR A 116 -0.61 -1.88 16.48
N ASN A 117 -1.65 -1.73 17.29
CA ASN A 117 -3.03 -1.99 16.86
C ASN A 117 -3.42 -1.10 15.67
N LEU A 118 -2.99 0.17 15.69
CA LEU A 118 -3.25 1.11 14.60
C LEU A 118 -2.64 0.61 13.29
N HIS A 119 -1.36 0.21 13.31
CA HIS A 119 -0.68 -0.29 12.12
C HIS A 119 -1.37 -1.55 11.56
N VAL A 120 -1.69 -2.54 12.41
CA VAL A 120 -2.34 -3.77 11.95
C VAL A 120 -3.75 -3.50 11.40
N ILE A 121 -4.55 -2.66 12.07
CA ILE A 121 -5.89 -2.31 11.59
C ILE A 121 -5.80 -1.56 10.25
N HIS A 122 -4.91 -0.56 10.16
CA HIS A 122 -4.69 0.21 8.93
C HIS A 122 -4.31 -0.70 7.76
N HIS A 123 -3.27 -1.53 7.91
CA HIS A 123 -2.80 -2.42 6.85
C HIS A 123 -3.78 -3.55 6.50
N THR A 124 -4.75 -3.85 7.36
CA THR A 124 -5.81 -4.83 7.05
C THR A 124 -7.00 -4.20 6.35
N VAL A 125 -7.43 -3.02 6.80
CA VAL A 125 -8.65 -2.35 6.28
C VAL A 125 -8.40 -1.64 4.96
N VAL A 126 -7.26 -0.97 4.81
CA VAL A 126 -6.94 -0.16 3.63
C VAL A 126 -6.99 -0.98 2.33
N PRO A 127 -6.36 -2.17 2.21
CA PRO A 127 -6.45 -2.94 0.97
C PRO A 127 -7.88 -3.34 0.60
N ILE A 128 -8.72 -3.69 1.59
CA ILE A 128 -10.13 -4.02 1.37
C ILE A 128 -10.89 -2.80 0.86
N ALA A 129 -10.73 -1.66 1.52
CA ALA A 129 -11.38 -0.40 1.13
C ALA A 129 -10.98 0.01 -0.29
N VAL A 130 -9.70 -0.10 -0.64
CA VAL A 130 -9.19 0.19 -1.99
C VAL A 130 -9.76 -0.78 -3.03
N TRP A 131 -9.89 -2.07 -2.70
CA TRP A 131 -10.52 -3.05 -3.58
C TRP A 131 -11.97 -2.67 -3.89
N PHE A 132 -12.76 -2.31 -2.87
CA PHE A 132 -14.14 -1.84 -3.06
C PHE A 132 -14.19 -0.55 -3.88
N GLY A 133 -13.34 0.43 -3.56
CA GLY A 133 -13.24 1.69 -4.31
C GLY A 133 -12.94 1.45 -5.78
N LEU A 134 -11.95 0.61 -6.10
CA LEU A 134 -11.59 0.32 -7.49
C LEU A 134 -12.59 -0.60 -8.21
N LYS A 135 -13.38 -1.39 -7.48
CA LYS A 135 -14.41 -2.25 -8.09
C LYS A 135 -15.68 -1.48 -8.44
N PHE A 136 -16.10 -0.55 -7.59
CA PHE A 136 -17.40 0.10 -7.69
C PHE A 136 -17.32 1.59 -8.06
N ALA A 137 -16.22 2.26 -7.72
CA ALA A 137 -16.06 3.70 -7.91
C ALA A 137 -14.63 4.07 -8.37
N PRO A 138 -14.14 3.55 -9.53
CA PRO A 138 -12.76 3.70 -9.95
C PRO A 138 -12.48 5.02 -10.68
N GLY A 139 -12.76 6.16 -10.05
CA GLY A 139 -12.59 7.46 -10.72
C GLY A 139 -13.12 8.66 -9.93
N GLY A 140 -13.19 9.80 -10.60
CA GLY A 140 -13.72 11.05 -10.05
C GLY A 140 -12.95 11.52 -8.82
N TYR A 141 -13.65 12.19 -7.90
CA TYR A 141 -13.06 12.72 -6.66
C TYR A 141 -12.41 11.64 -5.77
N ASN A 142 -12.82 10.37 -5.90
CA ASN A 142 -12.24 9.27 -5.11
C ASN A 142 -10.75 9.02 -5.41
N THR A 143 -10.26 9.50 -6.56
CA THR A 143 -8.86 9.36 -6.97
C THR A 143 -7.91 10.29 -6.20
N PHE A 144 -8.44 11.28 -5.48
CA PHE A 144 -7.65 12.19 -4.67
C PHE A 144 -6.90 11.49 -3.54
N PHE A 145 -7.58 10.57 -2.85
CA PHE A 145 -7.00 9.85 -1.73
C PHE A 145 -5.77 9.02 -2.15
N PRO A 146 -5.82 8.13 -3.17
CA PRO A 146 -4.65 7.38 -3.60
C PRO A 146 -3.55 8.30 -4.17
N PHE A 147 -3.92 9.42 -4.82
CA PHE A 147 -2.96 10.42 -5.29
C PHE A 147 -2.14 11.02 -4.15
N LEU A 148 -2.80 11.58 -3.14
CA LEU A 148 -2.14 12.19 -1.99
C LEU A 148 -1.40 11.16 -1.12
N ASN A 149 -2.00 9.97 -0.96
CA ASN A 149 -1.36 8.86 -0.25
C ASN A 149 -0.03 8.46 -0.92
N SER A 150 0.03 8.41 -2.25
CA SER A 150 1.27 8.11 -2.97
C SER A 150 2.36 9.12 -2.65
N PHE A 151 2.03 10.42 -2.54
CA PHE A 151 2.99 11.45 -2.12
C PHE A 151 3.52 11.21 -0.71
N VAL A 152 2.64 10.97 0.26
CA VAL A 152 3.03 10.69 1.64
C VAL A 152 3.89 9.43 1.72
N HIS A 153 3.59 8.41 0.93
CA HIS A 153 4.35 7.16 0.87
C HIS A 153 5.77 7.34 0.31
N ILE A 154 6.01 8.29 -0.61
CA ILE A 154 7.37 8.66 -1.03
C ILE A 154 8.19 9.10 0.19
N ILE A 155 7.67 10.02 0.99
CA ILE A 155 8.37 10.57 2.15
C ILE A 155 8.57 9.49 3.22
N MET A 156 7.52 8.72 3.52
CA MET A 156 7.54 7.67 4.54
C MET A 156 8.55 6.57 4.21
N TYR A 157 8.49 5.99 3.00
CA TYR A 157 9.42 4.93 2.62
C TYR A 157 10.84 5.42 2.41
N PHE A 158 11.03 6.67 1.99
CA PHE A 158 12.36 7.26 1.94
C PHE A 158 12.96 7.37 3.35
N TYR A 159 12.18 7.84 4.33
CA TYR A 159 12.59 7.86 5.73
C TYR A 159 12.91 6.45 6.25
N TYR A 160 12.08 5.44 5.98
CA TYR A 160 12.36 4.05 6.39
C TYR A 160 13.59 3.45 5.69
N GLY A 161 13.82 3.76 4.42
CA GLY A 161 15.01 3.38 3.68
C GLY A 161 16.28 3.96 4.31
N LEU A 162 16.27 5.24 4.67
CA LEU A 162 17.37 5.90 5.36
C LEU A 162 17.59 5.34 6.77
N ALA A 163 16.51 5.14 7.55
CA ALA A 163 16.58 4.58 8.89
C ALA A 163 17.12 3.13 8.91
N ALA A 164 16.94 2.38 7.81
CA ALA A 164 17.43 1.01 7.68
C ALA A 164 18.97 0.91 7.62
N PHE A 165 19.70 1.99 7.30
CA PHE A 165 21.17 2.00 7.36
C PHE A 165 21.71 1.86 8.79
N GLY A 166 20.86 2.11 9.80
CA GLY A 166 21.19 1.97 11.22
C GLY A 166 21.90 3.20 11.81
N PRO A 167 21.90 3.33 13.15
CA PRO A 167 22.70 4.35 13.81
C PRO A 167 24.19 4.08 13.56
N LYS A 168 24.96 5.16 13.44
CA LYS A 168 26.44 5.09 13.50
C LYS A 168 26.90 4.66 14.88
#